data_AF-U6D2K1-F1
#
_entry.id   AF-U6D2K1-F1
#
_cell.length_a   1.000
_cell.length_b   1.000
_cell.length_c   1.000
_cell.angle_alpha   90.00
_cell.angle_beta   90.00
_cell.angle_gamma   90.00
#
_symmetry.space_group_name_H-M   'P 1'
#
loop_
_entity.id
_entity.type
_entity.pdbx_description
1 polymer ?
#
loop_
_entity_poly.entity_id
_entity_poly.type
_entity_poly.pdbx_seq_one_letter_code
_entity_poly.pdbx_strand_id
1 'polypeptide(L)'
;GDGSDEAMCDLVRTVACTKHTYRCHNGLCLSKRNPECDGKKDCSDGSDEKDCDCGLRSFTRQSRVGGGTNADEGEWPWQVSLHVQSQGHVCGASIISPNWMVSAAHCFIDERDFRYSDHKMWTAFLGLHDQSKRSATGVQELGLKRIITHPFFNDFTFDYDIAVLELEKPAEYSSTVRPICLPESSHTFPAGKAIWVTGWGHTQEGGTSALILQKGEIRVINQTTCENLLPQQITPRMMCVGYLSGGVDACQGDSGGPLSSVEADGRIFQAGVVSWGDGCAQRDKPGVYTRLSEFRDWIKEQTGV
;
A
#
# COMPACT_ATOMS: atom_id res chain seq x y z
N GLY A 1 -15.50 11.81 33.92
CA GLY A 1 -16.03 10.57 33.34
C GLY A 1 -15.24 9.45 33.94
N ASP A 2 -15.90 8.40 34.40
CA ASP A 2 -15.32 7.28 35.16
C ASP A 2 -14.82 6.13 34.26
N GLY A 3 -14.60 6.38 32.96
CA GLY A 3 -14.03 5.39 32.03
C GLY A 3 -14.85 4.11 31.86
N SER A 4 -16.10 4.11 32.35
CA SER A 4 -17.01 2.98 32.30
C SER A 4 -17.53 2.72 30.89
N ASP A 5 -17.39 3.68 29.98
CA ASP A 5 -17.62 3.56 28.53
C ASP A 5 -16.43 2.93 27.79
N GLU A 6 -15.21 2.97 28.34
CA GLU A 6 -14.04 2.32 27.73
C GLU A 6 -13.96 0.82 28.07
N ALA A 7 -14.58 0.37 29.16
CA ALA A 7 -14.60 -1.04 29.58
C ALA A 7 -15.51 -1.95 28.72
N MET A 8 -16.28 -1.39 27.77
CA MET A 8 -17.17 -2.14 26.88
C MET A 8 -16.67 -2.26 25.44
N CYS A 9 -15.47 -1.74 25.12
CA CYS A 9 -14.92 -1.76 23.76
C CYS A 9 -14.44 -3.14 23.28
N ASP A 10 -14.28 -4.12 24.17
CA ASP A 10 -13.78 -5.47 23.83
C ASP A 10 -14.88 -6.50 23.56
N LEU A 11 -16.15 -6.17 23.80
CA LEU A 11 -17.27 -7.07 23.47
C LEU A 11 -17.67 -6.87 22.00
N VAL A 12 -17.23 -7.79 21.15
CA VAL A 12 -17.72 -7.89 19.77
C VAL A 12 -19.23 -8.13 19.80
N ARG A 13 -19.99 -7.20 19.22
CA ARG A 13 -21.43 -7.31 19.11
C ARG A 13 -21.83 -7.38 17.65
N THR A 14 -22.82 -8.22 17.38
CA THR A 14 -23.53 -8.17 16.10
C THR A 14 -24.34 -6.89 16.03
N VAL A 15 -24.14 -6.11 14.97
CA VAL A 15 -24.78 -4.82 14.74
C VAL A 15 -25.39 -4.77 13.34
N ALA A 16 -26.21 -3.74 13.09
CA ALA A 16 -26.73 -3.49 11.74
C ALA A 16 -25.57 -3.19 10.78
N CYS A 17 -25.63 -3.77 9.58
CA CYS A 17 -24.61 -3.57 8.57
C CYS A 17 -24.61 -2.14 8.04
N THR A 18 -23.46 -1.50 8.12
CA THR A 18 -23.16 -0.19 7.54
C THR A 18 -21.85 -0.29 6.74
N LYS A 19 -21.50 0.76 6.01
CA LYS A 19 -20.21 0.84 5.32
C LYS A 19 -18.98 0.81 6.25
N HIS A 20 -19.18 0.99 7.56
CA HIS A 20 -18.11 1.04 8.56
C HIS A 20 -18.06 -0.21 9.44
N THR A 21 -18.91 -1.20 9.19
CA THR A 21 -18.93 -2.46 9.94
C THR A 21 -18.43 -3.59 9.06
N TYR A 22 -17.60 -4.46 9.62
CA TYR A 22 -17.17 -5.67 8.92
C TYR A 22 -18.34 -6.64 8.76
N ARG A 23 -18.51 -7.21 7.57
CA ARG A 23 -19.59 -8.15 7.24
C ARG A 23 -19.05 -9.57 7.10
N CYS A 24 -19.45 -10.46 8.01
CA CYS A 24 -19.15 -11.89 7.94
C CYS A 24 -19.86 -12.56 6.74
N HIS A 25 -19.40 -13.75 6.34
CA HIS A 25 -19.99 -14.49 5.21
C HIS A 25 -21.44 -14.91 5.43
N ASN A 26 -21.83 -15.19 6.68
CA ASN A 26 -23.22 -15.45 7.06
C ASN A 26 -24.13 -14.20 7.00
N GLY A 27 -23.59 -13.04 6.64
CA GLY A 27 -24.32 -11.79 6.48
C GLY A 27 -24.49 -10.96 7.76
N LEU A 28 -23.99 -11.43 8.90
CA LEU A 28 -23.96 -10.66 10.15
C LEU A 28 -22.82 -9.64 10.12
N CYS A 29 -23.02 -8.49 10.75
CA CYS A 29 -22.00 -7.45 10.83
C CYS A 29 -21.50 -7.23 12.25
N LEU A 30 -20.21 -6.93 12.40
CA LEU A 30 -19.53 -6.79 13.69
C LEU A 30 -19.23 -5.31 14.00
N SER A 31 -19.29 -4.96 15.29
CA SER A 31 -18.93 -3.62 15.78
C SER A 31 -17.43 -3.42 16.01
N LYS A 32 -16.65 -4.50 16.02
CA LYS A 32 -15.20 -4.46 16.25
C LYS A 32 -14.51 -3.79 15.06
N ARG A 33 -13.50 -2.98 15.35
CA ARG A 33 -12.65 -2.36 14.32
C ARG A 33 -11.61 -3.37 13.84
N ASN A 34 -11.47 -3.49 12.53
CA ASN A 34 -10.48 -4.33 11.85
C ASN A 34 -10.45 -5.79 12.37
N PRO A 35 -11.59 -6.52 12.38
CA PRO A 35 -11.63 -7.91 12.86
C PRO A 35 -11.03 -8.93 11.86
N GLU A 36 -10.64 -8.49 10.68
CA GLU A 36 -10.11 -9.37 9.64
C GLU A 36 -8.68 -9.83 9.94
N CYS A 37 -8.47 -11.13 9.95
CA CYS A 37 -7.19 -11.80 10.09
C CYS A 37 -6.37 -11.33 11.31
N ASP A 38 -7.04 -11.04 12.43
CA ASP A 38 -6.43 -10.54 13.66
C ASP A 38 -6.11 -11.66 14.68
N GLY A 39 -6.37 -12.92 14.28
CA GLY A 39 -6.11 -14.13 15.07
C GLY A 39 -7.21 -14.46 16.07
N LYS A 40 -8.30 -13.69 16.12
CA LYS A 40 -9.46 -13.97 16.97
C LYS A 40 -10.68 -14.24 16.09
N LYS A 41 -11.33 -15.38 16.34
CA LYS A 41 -12.59 -15.71 15.69
C LYS A 41 -13.74 -14.86 16.27
N ASP A 42 -14.01 -13.73 15.65
CA ASP A 42 -15.11 -12.82 15.96
C ASP A 42 -16.39 -13.16 15.20
N CYS A 43 -16.27 -13.58 13.93
CA CYS A 43 -17.41 -14.07 13.18
C CYS A 43 -17.78 -15.49 13.64
N SER A 44 -19.06 -15.74 13.87
CA SER A 44 -19.53 -17.07 14.32
C SER A 44 -19.21 -18.19 13.31
N ASP A 45 -19.19 -17.86 12.01
CA ASP A 45 -18.80 -18.76 10.92
C ASP A 45 -17.28 -18.81 10.68
N GLY A 46 -16.50 -17.92 11.30
CA GLY A 46 -15.06 -17.82 11.17
C GLY A 46 -14.59 -17.24 9.83
N SER A 47 -15.43 -16.50 9.13
CA SER A 47 -15.06 -15.89 7.85
C SER A 47 -13.98 -14.81 7.96
N ASP A 48 -13.90 -14.17 9.12
CA ASP A 48 -12.92 -13.14 9.47
C ASP A 48 -11.49 -13.65 9.52
N GLU A 49 -11.29 -14.93 9.83
CA GLU A 49 -9.98 -15.57 9.92
C GLU A 49 -9.69 -16.52 8.75
N LYS A 50 -10.45 -16.39 7.65
CA LYS A 50 -10.29 -17.21 6.47
C LYS A 50 -9.37 -16.51 5.45
N ASP A 51 -8.57 -17.30 4.74
CA ASP A 51 -7.72 -16.85 3.62
C ASP A 51 -6.65 -15.81 4.04
N CYS A 52 -6.18 -15.89 5.28
CA CYS A 52 -5.18 -15.00 5.88
C CYS A 52 -3.71 -15.33 5.50
N ASP A 53 -3.46 -15.76 4.26
CA ASP A 53 -2.13 -16.10 3.74
C ASP A 53 -1.40 -14.89 3.11
N CYS A 54 -1.59 -13.70 3.69
CA CYS A 54 -1.06 -12.41 3.24
C CYS A 54 -0.38 -11.64 4.37
N GLY A 55 0.42 -10.61 4.04
CA GLY A 55 0.97 -9.69 5.03
C GLY A 55 1.95 -10.34 6.01
N LEU A 56 2.49 -11.51 5.65
CA LEU A 56 3.45 -12.27 6.45
C LEU A 56 4.87 -11.98 5.97
N ARG A 57 5.76 -11.63 6.90
CA ARG A 57 7.20 -11.52 6.65
C ARG A 57 7.97 -12.59 7.42
N SER A 58 8.91 -13.25 6.76
CA SER A 58 9.81 -14.22 7.41
C SER A 58 10.89 -13.55 8.28
N PHE A 59 11.09 -12.24 8.09
CA PHE A 59 12.15 -11.47 8.72
C PHE A 59 11.63 -10.75 9.97
N THR A 60 12.20 -11.07 11.15
CA THR A 60 11.73 -10.56 12.46
C THR A 60 12.84 -9.84 13.25
N ARG A 61 13.85 -9.27 12.58
CA ARG A 61 14.80 -8.40 13.31
C ARG A 61 14.12 -7.06 13.60
N GLN A 62 14.13 -6.67 14.86
CA GLN A 62 13.69 -5.35 15.30
C GLN A 62 14.59 -4.28 14.64
N SER A 63 14.07 -3.63 13.60
CA SER A 63 14.75 -2.50 12.96
C SER A 63 14.86 -1.33 13.93
N ARG A 64 16.07 -0.81 14.16
CA ARG A 64 16.29 0.43 14.91
C ARG A 64 15.81 1.62 14.07
N VAL A 65 15.06 2.50 14.73
CA VAL A 65 14.26 3.56 14.11
C VAL A 65 15.08 4.84 13.90
N GLY A 66 15.05 5.36 12.67
CA GLY A 66 15.47 6.71 12.30
C GLY A 66 15.72 6.82 10.80
N GLY A 67 14.93 7.66 10.10
CA GLY A 67 15.13 8.22 8.75
C GLY A 67 15.79 7.36 7.66
N GLY A 68 15.04 7.06 6.58
CA GLY A 68 15.54 6.52 5.29
C GLY A 68 16.71 5.55 5.42
N THR A 69 16.43 4.32 5.83
CA THR A 69 17.46 3.29 5.98
C THR A 69 17.29 2.21 4.93
N ASN A 70 18.38 1.54 4.57
CA ASN A 70 18.32 0.31 3.81
C ASN A 70 17.36 -0.68 4.49
N ALA A 71 16.41 -1.20 3.71
CA ALA A 71 15.65 -2.37 4.10
C ALA A 71 16.57 -3.60 4.10
N ASP A 72 16.21 -4.61 4.89
CA ASP A 72 16.86 -5.91 4.82
C ASP A 72 16.25 -6.74 3.68
N GLU A 73 17.03 -7.69 3.14
CA GLU A 73 16.56 -8.60 2.10
C GLU A 73 15.36 -9.43 2.58
N GLY A 74 14.25 -9.35 1.83
CA GLY A 74 13.01 -10.04 2.17
C GLY A 74 12.20 -9.41 3.31
N GLU A 75 12.56 -8.23 3.79
CA GLU A 75 11.80 -7.54 4.85
C GLU A 75 10.41 -7.08 4.38
N TRP A 76 10.30 -6.70 3.10
CA TRP A 76 9.08 -6.23 2.45
C TRP A 76 8.78 -7.06 1.20
N PRO A 77 8.36 -8.34 1.36
CA PRO A 77 8.33 -9.32 0.27
C PRO A 77 7.23 -9.08 -0.77
N TRP A 78 6.33 -8.13 -0.54
CA TRP A 78 5.33 -7.67 -1.50
C TRP A 78 5.81 -6.52 -2.38
N GLN A 79 6.96 -5.91 -2.08
CA GLN A 79 7.48 -4.79 -2.86
C GLN A 79 7.83 -5.24 -4.28
N VAL A 80 7.37 -4.47 -5.27
CA VAL A 80 7.66 -4.70 -6.68
C VAL A 80 8.30 -3.46 -7.28
N SER A 81 9.32 -3.68 -8.10
CA SER A 81 9.91 -2.64 -8.95
C SER A 81 9.35 -2.76 -10.36
N LEU A 82 8.61 -1.76 -10.82
CA LEU A 82 8.10 -1.69 -12.19
C LEU A 82 9.10 -0.95 -13.07
N HIS A 83 9.56 -1.63 -14.11
CA HIS A 83 10.53 -1.10 -15.06
C HIS A 83 9.88 -0.85 -16.41
N VAL A 84 10.26 0.25 -17.03
CA VAL A 84 9.92 0.53 -18.43
C VAL A 84 11.14 0.21 -19.29
N GLN A 85 10.89 -0.41 -20.44
CA GLN A 85 11.92 -0.68 -21.44
C GLN A 85 12.73 0.60 -21.72
N SER A 86 14.06 0.48 -21.76
CA SER A 86 15.05 1.56 -21.93
C SER A 86 15.15 2.63 -20.84
N GLN A 87 14.25 2.66 -19.84
CA GLN A 87 14.32 3.61 -18.72
C GLN A 87 14.73 2.97 -17.38
N GLY A 88 14.47 1.68 -17.20
CA GLY A 88 14.70 1.03 -15.91
C GLY A 88 13.53 1.29 -14.95
N HIS A 89 13.80 1.40 -13.66
CA HIS A 89 12.78 1.58 -12.61
C HIS A 89 12.05 2.93 -12.79
N VAL A 90 10.72 2.89 -12.82
CA VAL A 90 9.86 4.08 -12.96
C VAL A 90 8.86 4.19 -11.81
N CYS A 91 8.20 3.09 -11.45
CA CYS A 91 7.23 3.05 -10.37
C CYS A 91 7.40 1.82 -9.48
N GLY A 92 6.81 1.87 -8.30
CA GLY A 92 6.57 0.73 -7.43
C GLY A 92 5.23 0.04 -7.73
N ALA A 93 5.09 -1.16 -7.18
CA ALA A 93 3.81 -1.85 -7.03
C ALA A 93 3.86 -2.78 -5.82
N SER A 94 2.75 -3.46 -5.57
CA SER A 94 2.57 -4.35 -4.44
C SER A 94 1.84 -5.63 -4.85
N ILE A 95 2.38 -6.79 -4.44
CA ILE A 95 1.76 -8.09 -4.73
C ILE A 95 0.53 -8.28 -3.85
N ILE A 96 -0.62 -8.59 -4.46
CA ILE A 96 -1.88 -8.86 -3.72
C ILE A 96 -2.36 -10.31 -3.91
N SER A 97 -1.94 -10.97 -4.98
CA SER A 97 -2.15 -12.41 -5.21
C SER A 97 -1.07 -12.94 -6.17
N PRO A 98 -1.01 -14.24 -6.50
CA PRO A 98 0.00 -14.74 -7.44
C PRO A 98 -0.09 -14.08 -8.82
N ASN A 99 -1.29 -13.66 -9.25
CA ASN A 99 -1.50 -13.11 -10.59
C ASN A 99 -1.67 -11.59 -10.61
N TRP A 100 -1.87 -10.96 -9.46
CA TRP A 100 -2.29 -9.55 -9.39
C TRP A 100 -1.42 -8.71 -8.48
N MET A 101 -1.23 -7.46 -8.91
CA MET A 101 -0.55 -6.41 -8.17
C MET A 101 -1.38 -5.12 -8.17
N VAL A 102 -1.14 -4.25 -7.19
CA VAL A 102 -1.69 -2.89 -7.10
C VAL A 102 -0.57 -1.87 -7.30
N SER A 103 -0.87 -0.80 -8.04
CA SER A 103 -0.01 0.37 -8.26
C SER A 103 -0.86 1.64 -8.41
N ALA A 104 -0.24 2.77 -8.75
CA ALA A 104 -0.91 4.04 -9.02
C ALA A 104 -1.30 4.15 -10.50
N ALA A 105 -2.43 4.81 -10.80
CA ALA A 105 -2.87 5.01 -12.18
C ALA A 105 -1.97 5.96 -12.96
N HIS A 106 -1.43 6.99 -12.28
CA HIS A 106 -0.59 8.00 -12.92
C HIS A 106 0.69 7.43 -13.53
N CYS A 107 1.17 6.27 -13.05
CA CYS A 107 2.31 5.55 -13.62
C CYS A 107 2.08 5.10 -15.07
N PHE A 108 0.82 5.01 -15.53
CA PHE A 108 0.44 4.42 -16.82
C PHE A 108 -0.19 5.42 -17.79
N ILE A 109 -0.03 6.73 -17.55
CA ILE A 109 -0.48 7.78 -18.48
C ILE A 109 0.55 7.94 -19.59
N ASP A 110 0.12 7.93 -20.85
CA ASP A 110 1.02 8.14 -21.99
C ASP A 110 1.62 9.55 -21.97
N GLU A 111 2.94 9.62 -22.21
CA GLU A 111 3.66 10.85 -22.49
C GLU A 111 3.99 10.94 -23.99
N ARG A 112 4.42 12.12 -24.47
CA ARG A 112 4.59 12.39 -25.91
C ARG A 112 5.44 11.34 -26.64
N ASP A 113 6.47 10.83 -25.98
CA ASP A 113 7.44 9.89 -26.56
C ASP A 113 7.33 8.46 -25.99
N PHE A 114 6.48 8.24 -24.97
CA PHE A 114 6.40 6.96 -24.25
C PHE A 114 4.96 6.54 -23.99
N ARG A 115 4.62 5.35 -24.50
CA ARG A 115 3.30 4.74 -24.33
C ARG A 115 3.23 3.90 -23.05
N TYR A 116 3.22 4.56 -21.90
CA TYR A 116 3.14 3.90 -20.60
C TYR A 116 1.85 3.08 -20.40
N SER A 117 0.80 3.35 -21.18
CA SER A 117 -0.42 2.53 -21.20
C SER A 117 -0.24 1.15 -21.85
N ASP A 118 0.82 0.93 -22.63
CA ASP A 118 1.10 -0.37 -23.27
C ASP A 118 1.81 -1.30 -22.27
N HIS A 119 1.09 -2.32 -21.81
CA HIS A 119 1.59 -3.32 -20.86
C HIS A 119 2.88 -4.02 -21.31
N LYS A 120 3.16 -4.09 -22.61
CA LYS A 120 4.38 -4.73 -23.16
C LYS A 120 5.65 -3.93 -22.88
N MET A 121 5.51 -2.65 -22.58
CA MET A 121 6.64 -1.78 -22.22
C MET A 121 7.15 -2.06 -20.80
N TRP A 122 6.36 -2.77 -19.99
CA TRP A 122 6.59 -2.94 -18.56
C TRP A 122 7.13 -4.31 -18.20
N THR A 123 8.02 -4.32 -17.22
CA THR A 123 8.55 -5.54 -16.59
C THR A 123 8.52 -5.36 -15.08
N ALA A 124 7.93 -6.32 -14.38
CA ALA A 124 7.86 -6.35 -12.92
C ALA A 124 8.99 -7.20 -12.36
N PHE A 125 9.77 -6.63 -11.43
CA PHE A 125 10.78 -7.36 -10.67
C PHE A 125 10.28 -7.57 -9.23
N LEU A 126 10.04 -8.84 -8.89
CA LEU A 126 9.58 -9.28 -7.58
C LEU A 126 10.75 -9.88 -6.79
N GLY A 127 10.80 -9.64 -5.49
CA GLY A 127 11.89 -10.12 -4.63
C GLY A 127 13.24 -9.41 -4.84
N LEU A 128 13.24 -8.33 -5.64
CA LEU A 128 14.39 -7.48 -5.84
C LEU A 128 14.70 -6.70 -4.56
N HIS A 129 15.98 -6.59 -4.21
CA HIS A 129 16.47 -5.75 -3.11
C HIS A 129 17.44 -4.68 -3.61
N ASP A 130 18.34 -5.06 -4.51
CA ASP A 130 19.38 -4.21 -5.09
C ASP A 130 19.16 -4.06 -6.60
N GLN A 131 18.89 -2.84 -7.06
CA GLN A 131 18.63 -2.49 -8.47
C GLN A 131 19.76 -2.90 -9.42
N SER A 132 20.98 -3.10 -8.92
CA SER A 132 22.12 -3.60 -9.71
C SER A 132 22.15 -5.12 -9.88
N LYS A 133 21.34 -5.86 -9.11
CA LYS A 133 21.35 -7.33 -9.03
C LYS A 133 20.03 -7.97 -9.51
N ARG A 134 19.51 -7.47 -10.64
CA ARG A 134 18.22 -7.93 -11.20
C ARG A 134 18.18 -9.41 -11.57
N SER A 135 19.34 -10.00 -11.89
CA SER A 135 19.48 -11.42 -12.20
C SER A 135 19.91 -12.29 -11.01
N ALA A 136 19.85 -11.75 -9.79
CA ALA A 136 20.15 -12.52 -8.59
C ALA A 136 19.13 -13.66 -8.38
N THR A 137 19.60 -14.74 -7.76
CA THR A 137 18.74 -15.87 -7.40
C THR A 137 17.60 -15.40 -6.49
N GLY A 138 16.37 -15.82 -6.81
CA GLY A 138 15.17 -15.47 -6.06
C GLY A 138 14.44 -14.22 -6.58
N VAL A 139 15.06 -13.43 -7.47
CA VAL A 139 14.37 -12.35 -8.19
C VAL A 139 13.57 -12.96 -9.34
N GLN A 140 12.30 -12.57 -9.45
CA GLN A 140 11.43 -12.95 -10.56
C GLN A 140 11.22 -11.76 -11.49
N GLU A 141 11.54 -11.95 -12.76
CA GLU A 141 11.30 -10.99 -13.85
C GLU A 141 10.07 -11.44 -14.63
N LEU A 142 8.98 -10.68 -14.51
CA LEU A 142 7.67 -11.03 -15.07
C LEU A 142 7.11 -9.90 -15.93
N GLY A 143 6.60 -10.26 -17.12
CA GLY A 143 5.83 -9.35 -17.96
C GLY A 143 4.43 -9.10 -17.42
N LEU A 144 3.81 -8.00 -17.85
CA LEU A 144 2.41 -7.72 -17.59
C LEU A 144 1.53 -8.28 -18.71
N LYS A 145 0.40 -8.88 -18.35
CA LYS A 145 -0.66 -9.30 -19.29
C LYS A 145 -1.61 -8.16 -19.62
N ARG A 146 -1.97 -7.34 -18.63
CA ARG A 146 -2.77 -6.11 -18.80
C ARG A 146 -2.59 -5.16 -17.63
N ILE A 147 -2.85 -3.89 -17.92
CA ILE A 147 -2.93 -2.79 -16.97
C ILE A 147 -4.39 -2.32 -16.92
N ILE A 148 -4.96 -2.18 -15.72
CA ILE A 148 -6.32 -1.66 -15.53
C ILE A 148 -6.24 -0.47 -14.58
N THR A 149 -6.33 0.74 -15.13
CA THR A 149 -6.47 1.97 -14.35
C THR A 149 -7.92 2.18 -13.95
N HIS A 150 -8.15 2.85 -12.82
CA HIS A 150 -9.50 3.19 -12.43
C HIS A 150 -10.16 4.13 -13.47
N PRO A 151 -11.39 3.87 -13.94
CA PRO A 151 -12.02 4.63 -15.03
C PRO A 151 -12.31 6.10 -14.68
N PHE A 152 -12.37 6.43 -13.39
CA PHE A 152 -12.55 7.80 -12.89
C PHE A 152 -11.25 8.50 -12.47
N PHE A 153 -10.10 7.90 -12.78
CA PHE A 153 -8.82 8.54 -12.53
C PHE A 153 -8.74 9.89 -13.25
N ASN A 154 -8.29 10.91 -12.52
CA ASN A 154 -8.14 12.27 -13.02
C ASN A 154 -6.69 12.72 -12.84
N ASP A 155 -5.99 12.95 -13.95
CA ASP A 155 -4.57 13.31 -13.99
C ASP A 155 -4.25 14.73 -13.49
N PHE A 156 -5.27 15.57 -13.32
CA PHE A 156 -5.11 16.93 -12.79
C PHE A 156 -5.25 16.99 -11.27
N THR A 157 -6.15 16.18 -10.70
CA THR A 157 -6.47 16.16 -9.27
C THR A 157 -5.90 14.96 -8.53
N PHE A 158 -5.43 13.95 -9.27
CA PHE A 158 -5.03 12.64 -8.77
C PHE A 158 -6.12 11.90 -7.99
N ASP A 159 -7.40 12.29 -8.11
CA ASP A 159 -8.50 11.49 -7.55
C ASP A 159 -8.61 10.18 -8.33
N TYR A 160 -8.96 9.10 -7.62
CA TYR A 160 -8.96 7.72 -8.14
C TYR A 160 -7.60 7.26 -8.72
N ASP A 161 -6.49 7.72 -8.16
CA ASP A 161 -5.14 7.30 -8.57
C ASP A 161 -4.79 5.88 -8.10
N ILE A 162 -5.36 4.88 -8.79
CA ILE A 162 -5.13 3.47 -8.53
C ILE A 162 -5.21 2.64 -9.82
N ALA A 163 -4.36 1.62 -9.91
CA ALA A 163 -4.36 0.63 -10.96
C ALA A 163 -4.15 -0.78 -10.39
N VAL A 164 -4.73 -1.77 -11.06
CA VAL A 164 -4.40 -3.18 -10.86
C VAL A 164 -3.70 -3.74 -12.09
N LEU A 165 -2.72 -4.60 -11.86
CA LEU A 165 -1.83 -5.14 -12.89
C LEU A 165 -1.94 -6.67 -12.87
N GLU A 166 -2.27 -7.28 -14.00
CA GLU A 166 -2.27 -8.73 -14.14
C GLU A 166 -0.91 -9.18 -14.69
N LEU A 167 -0.25 -10.10 -14.01
CA LEU A 167 1.00 -10.71 -14.46
C LEU A 167 0.75 -11.72 -15.60
N GLU A 168 1.69 -11.82 -16.54
CA GLU A 168 1.63 -12.81 -17.63
C GLU A 168 1.69 -14.25 -17.12
N LYS A 169 2.40 -14.47 -16.01
CA LYS A 169 2.51 -15.74 -15.29
C LYS A 169 2.37 -15.50 -13.80
N PRO A 170 1.80 -16.44 -13.03
CA PRO A 170 1.71 -16.30 -11.59
C PRO A 170 3.10 -16.21 -10.96
N ALA A 171 3.25 -15.32 -9.98
CA ALA A 171 4.43 -15.22 -9.14
C ALA A 171 4.59 -16.47 -8.26
N GLU A 172 5.82 -16.95 -8.13
CA GLU A 172 6.16 -18.07 -7.26
C GLU A 172 6.47 -17.54 -5.86
N TYR A 173 5.69 -17.92 -4.86
CA TYR A 173 5.92 -17.44 -3.50
C TYR A 173 7.20 -18.02 -2.89
N SER A 174 7.93 -17.16 -2.18
CA SER A 174 9.22 -17.47 -1.57
C SER A 174 9.37 -16.75 -0.23
N SER A 175 10.58 -16.72 0.32
CA SER A 175 10.91 -15.87 1.47
C SER A 175 10.95 -14.38 1.13
N THR A 176 11.13 -14.01 -0.14
CA THR A 176 11.26 -12.63 -0.62
C THR A 176 10.12 -12.20 -1.54
N VAL A 177 9.19 -13.10 -1.88
CA VAL A 177 8.03 -12.85 -2.73
C VAL A 177 6.78 -13.37 -2.03
N ARG A 178 5.94 -12.46 -1.50
CA ARG A 178 4.69 -12.77 -0.81
C ARG A 178 3.68 -11.64 -0.97
N PRO A 179 2.37 -11.91 -0.88
CA PRO A 179 1.35 -10.88 -1.00
C PRO A 179 1.22 -10.07 0.30
N ILE A 180 0.87 -8.79 0.19
CA ILE A 180 0.40 -7.96 1.31
C ILE A 180 -1.11 -8.14 1.50
N CYS A 181 -1.62 -7.95 2.72
CA CYS A 181 -3.06 -7.98 2.93
C CYS A 181 -3.73 -6.71 2.41
N LEU A 182 -4.85 -6.89 1.71
CA LEU A 182 -5.73 -5.78 1.36
C LEU A 182 -6.67 -5.50 2.54
N PRO A 183 -6.86 -4.23 2.92
CA PRO A 183 -7.81 -3.88 3.96
C PRO A 183 -9.24 -4.04 3.46
N GLU A 184 -10.13 -4.61 4.28
CA GLU A 184 -11.56 -4.46 4.05
C GLU A 184 -12.00 -2.99 4.03
N SER A 185 -13.17 -2.73 3.43
CA SER A 185 -13.71 -1.36 3.30
C SER A 185 -13.94 -0.67 4.65
N SER A 186 -14.22 -1.46 5.69
CA SER A 186 -14.38 -0.97 7.07
C SER A 186 -13.06 -0.79 7.83
N HIS A 187 -11.92 -1.23 7.27
CA HIS A 187 -10.63 -1.17 7.96
C HIS A 187 -10.19 0.28 8.13
N THR A 188 -9.79 0.66 9.33
CA THR A 188 -9.37 2.03 9.64
C THR A 188 -7.92 2.08 10.11
N PHE A 189 -7.19 3.07 9.59
CA PHE A 189 -5.83 3.40 10.01
C PHE A 189 -5.86 4.73 10.79
N PRO A 190 -5.81 4.71 12.13
CA PRO A 190 -6.02 5.91 12.94
C PRO A 190 -4.89 6.93 12.78
N ALA A 191 -5.22 8.21 12.98
CA ALA A 191 -4.24 9.30 12.98
C ALA A 191 -3.14 9.05 14.02
N GLY A 192 -1.90 9.39 13.66
CA GLY A 192 -0.71 9.17 14.46
C GLY A 192 -0.15 7.74 14.41
N LYS A 193 -0.88 6.77 13.81
CA LYS A 193 -0.37 5.40 13.63
C LYS A 193 0.92 5.41 12.81
N ALA A 194 1.93 4.70 13.32
CA ALA A 194 3.18 4.48 12.62
C ALA A 194 2.94 3.53 11.45
N ILE A 195 3.48 3.90 10.29
CA ILE A 195 3.28 3.18 9.03
C ILE A 195 4.55 3.29 8.19
N TRP A 196 4.75 2.36 7.26
CA TRP A 196 6.00 2.23 6.52
C TRP A 196 5.80 2.52 5.04
N VAL A 197 6.70 3.32 4.48
CA VAL A 197 6.86 3.47 3.04
C VAL A 197 8.16 2.82 2.60
N THR A 198 8.13 2.18 1.44
CA THR A 198 9.25 1.42 0.88
C THR A 198 9.37 1.63 -0.61
N GLY A 199 10.62 1.75 -1.09
CA GLY A 199 10.89 1.88 -2.51
C GLY A 199 12.36 2.23 -2.83
N TRP A 200 12.61 2.42 -4.12
CA TRP A 200 13.92 2.79 -4.69
C TRP A 200 13.94 4.22 -5.21
N GLY A 201 12.93 5.00 -4.84
CA GLY A 201 12.84 6.40 -5.19
C GLY A 201 14.00 7.22 -4.64
N HIS A 202 13.96 8.50 -4.96
CA HIS A 202 14.97 9.46 -4.55
C HIS A 202 15.04 9.51 -3.03
N THR A 203 16.23 9.37 -2.46
CA THR A 203 16.40 9.45 -0.99
C THR A 203 16.24 10.86 -0.42
N GLN A 204 16.17 11.86 -1.31
CA GLN A 204 16.00 13.27 -1.03
C GLN A 204 15.41 13.94 -2.27
N GLU A 205 14.66 15.02 -2.08
CA GLU A 205 14.08 15.78 -3.20
C GLU A 205 15.15 16.21 -4.22
N GLY A 206 14.93 15.91 -5.49
CA GLY A 206 15.90 16.17 -6.57
C GLY A 206 17.21 15.37 -6.47
N GLY A 207 17.27 14.36 -5.60
CA GLY A 207 18.41 13.46 -5.44
C GLY A 207 18.53 12.40 -6.53
N THR A 208 19.21 11.31 -6.21
CA THR A 208 19.35 10.12 -7.06
C THR A 208 18.52 8.98 -6.49
N SER A 209 17.95 8.14 -7.35
CA SER A 209 17.32 6.87 -6.96
C SER A 209 18.26 6.00 -6.13
N ALA A 210 17.71 5.32 -5.12
CA ALA A 210 18.48 4.39 -4.31
C ALA A 210 18.73 3.07 -5.06
N LEU A 211 19.94 2.52 -4.96
CA LEU A 211 20.21 1.17 -5.48
C LEU A 211 19.62 0.09 -4.58
N ILE A 212 19.75 0.28 -3.27
CA ILE A 212 19.21 -0.63 -2.25
C ILE A 212 17.81 -0.17 -1.86
N LEU A 213 16.87 -1.11 -1.68
CA LEU A 213 15.52 -0.82 -1.23
C LEU A 213 15.59 -0.02 0.08
N GLN A 214 14.90 1.12 0.12
CA GLN A 214 14.79 1.95 1.32
C GLN A 214 13.49 1.66 2.04
N LYS A 215 13.48 1.93 3.34
CA LYS A 215 12.28 1.97 4.18
C LYS A 215 12.29 3.23 5.05
N GLY A 216 11.11 3.78 5.29
CA GLY A 216 10.88 4.90 6.19
C GLY A 216 9.66 4.69 7.05
N GLU A 217 9.80 4.87 8.37
CA GLU A 217 8.65 4.96 9.28
C GLU A 217 8.11 6.39 9.28
N ILE A 218 6.84 6.53 8.94
CA ILE A 218 6.07 7.78 8.88
C ILE A 218 4.75 7.62 9.65
N ARG A 219 3.94 8.69 9.72
CA ARG A 219 2.70 8.68 10.51
C ARG A 219 1.50 9.14 9.71
N VAL A 220 0.38 8.48 9.93
CA VAL A 220 -0.92 8.87 9.36
C VAL A 220 -1.32 10.24 9.92
N ILE A 221 -1.66 11.18 9.04
CA ILE A 221 -2.16 12.50 9.42
C ILE A 221 -3.69 12.48 9.40
N ASN A 222 -4.30 13.18 10.36
CA ASN A 222 -5.74 13.29 10.43
C ASN A 222 -6.32 13.96 9.17
N GLN A 223 -7.45 13.46 8.67
CA GLN A 223 -8.08 13.95 7.44
C GLN A 223 -8.38 15.45 7.48
N THR A 224 -8.91 15.98 8.59
CA THR A 224 -9.20 17.41 8.72
C THR A 224 -7.92 18.25 8.71
N THR A 225 -6.85 17.75 9.33
CA THR A 225 -5.54 18.42 9.25
C THR A 225 -4.99 18.40 7.82
N CYS A 226 -5.10 17.26 7.12
CA CYS A 226 -4.71 17.10 5.72
C CYS A 226 -5.44 18.11 4.82
N GLU A 227 -6.77 18.22 4.96
CA GLU A 227 -7.60 19.18 4.21
C GLU A 227 -7.26 20.64 4.52
N ASN A 228 -6.86 20.95 5.76
CA ASN A 228 -6.43 22.31 6.13
C ASN A 228 -5.07 22.67 5.51
N LEU A 229 -4.15 21.70 5.39
CA LEU A 229 -2.83 21.90 4.77
C LEU A 229 -2.94 21.98 3.24
N LEU A 230 -3.84 21.19 2.65
CA LEU A 230 -4.05 21.06 1.20
C LEU A 230 -5.50 21.37 0.84
N PRO A 231 -5.95 22.64 0.99
CA PRO A 231 -7.35 23.01 0.83
C PRO A 231 -7.83 22.79 -0.60
N GLN A 232 -9.02 22.20 -0.74
CA GLN A 232 -9.69 21.88 -2.02
C GLN A 232 -8.96 20.87 -2.91
N GLN A 233 -7.88 20.24 -2.43
CA GLN A 233 -7.10 19.27 -3.19
C GLN A 233 -7.29 17.83 -2.69
N ILE A 234 -7.79 17.66 -1.46
CA ILE A 234 -7.93 16.36 -0.81
C ILE A 234 -9.36 15.85 -0.91
N THR A 235 -9.50 14.59 -1.32
CA THR A 235 -10.77 13.87 -1.29
C THR A 235 -10.78 12.79 -0.19
N PRO A 236 -11.95 12.30 0.25
CA PRO A 236 -12.04 11.15 1.14
C PRO A 236 -11.31 9.88 0.68
N ARG A 237 -11.05 9.73 -0.63
CA ARG A 237 -10.29 8.62 -1.22
C ARG A 237 -8.78 8.75 -1.05
N MET A 238 -8.32 9.87 -0.48
CA MET A 238 -6.93 10.15 -0.22
C MET A 238 -6.63 10.10 1.28
N MET A 239 -5.36 9.93 1.62
CA MET A 239 -4.84 10.05 2.97
C MET A 239 -3.48 10.75 2.98
N CYS A 240 -3.30 11.66 3.93
CA CYS A 240 -1.99 12.28 4.16
C CYS A 240 -1.15 11.45 5.12
N VAL A 241 0.14 11.36 4.84
CA VAL A 241 1.11 10.68 5.71
C VAL A 241 2.39 11.50 5.76
N GLY A 242 3.00 11.58 6.93
CA GLY A 242 4.27 12.28 7.10
C GLY A 242 4.42 12.85 8.51
N TYR A 243 5.55 13.51 8.72
CA TYR A 243 5.78 14.33 9.90
C TYR A 243 5.57 15.80 9.53
N LEU A 244 4.69 16.50 10.26
CA LEU A 244 4.45 17.93 10.00
C LEU A 244 5.72 18.77 10.20
N SER A 245 6.66 18.32 11.03
CA SER A 245 7.98 18.92 11.16
C SER A 245 8.86 18.83 9.90
N GLY A 246 8.47 18.05 8.90
CA GLY A 246 9.32 17.56 7.81
C GLY A 246 10.15 16.34 8.23
N GLY A 247 10.95 15.80 7.31
CA GLY A 247 11.94 14.75 7.60
C GLY A 247 11.86 13.51 6.71
N VAL A 248 11.02 12.54 7.07
CA VAL A 248 10.87 11.28 6.31
C VAL A 248 9.61 11.35 5.47
N ASP A 249 9.74 11.04 4.18
CA ASP A 249 8.65 11.06 3.21
C ASP A 249 8.95 10.15 2.02
N ALA A 250 7.92 9.80 1.24
CA ALA A 250 8.09 9.19 -0.07
C ALA A 250 8.59 10.23 -1.08
N CYS A 251 9.32 9.80 -2.09
CA CYS A 251 9.87 10.71 -3.07
C CYS A 251 9.83 10.15 -4.50
N GLN A 252 10.38 10.88 -5.48
CA GLN A 252 10.28 10.49 -6.89
C GLN A 252 10.79 9.06 -7.12
N GLY A 253 9.98 8.20 -7.76
CA GLY A 253 10.29 6.78 -7.99
C GLY A 253 9.65 5.81 -6.98
N ASP A 254 9.10 6.30 -5.86
CA ASP A 254 8.30 5.47 -4.95
C ASP A 254 6.82 5.38 -5.38
N SER A 255 6.40 6.20 -6.35
CA SER A 255 5.05 6.23 -6.93
C SER A 255 4.50 4.85 -7.23
N GLY A 256 3.25 4.57 -6.82
CA GLY A 256 2.64 3.26 -6.98
C GLY A 256 3.09 2.21 -5.94
N GLY A 257 4.11 2.52 -5.14
CA GLY A 257 4.57 1.66 -4.05
C GLY A 257 3.56 1.56 -2.89
N PRO A 258 3.69 0.52 -2.04
CA PRO A 258 2.79 0.29 -0.93
C PRO A 258 3.09 1.18 0.28
N LEU A 259 2.02 1.65 0.92
CA LEU A 259 2.04 2.17 2.28
C LEU A 259 1.63 1.04 3.24
N SER A 260 2.59 0.48 3.98
CA SER A 260 2.45 -0.78 4.73
C SER A 260 2.23 -0.55 6.22
N SER A 261 1.11 -1.04 6.75
CA SER A 261 0.68 -0.91 8.14
C SER A 261 0.85 -2.22 8.90
N VAL A 262 1.63 -2.22 9.98
CA VAL A 262 1.72 -3.35 10.90
C VAL A 262 0.55 -3.28 11.89
N GLU A 263 -0.25 -4.35 11.97
CA GLU A 263 -1.34 -4.51 12.93
C GLU A 263 -0.90 -5.23 14.19
N ALA A 264 -1.78 -5.26 15.20
CA ALA A 264 -1.43 -5.70 16.56
C ALA A 264 -0.99 -7.16 16.65
N ASP A 265 -1.50 -8.01 15.76
CA ASP A 265 -1.16 -9.42 15.60
C ASP A 265 0.16 -9.63 14.82
N GLY A 266 0.75 -8.55 14.30
CA GLY A 266 1.98 -8.57 13.50
C GLY A 266 1.75 -8.70 11.99
N ARG A 267 0.49 -8.84 11.55
CA ARG A 267 0.14 -8.88 10.13
C ARG A 267 0.27 -7.52 9.49
N ILE A 268 0.55 -7.50 8.19
CA ILE A 268 0.80 -6.27 7.46
C ILE A 268 -0.27 -6.05 6.38
N PHE A 269 -0.98 -4.93 6.51
CA PHE A 269 -2.00 -4.48 5.58
C PHE A 269 -1.52 -3.29 4.77
N GLN A 270 -1.92 -3.21 3.51
CA GLN A 270 -1.64 -2.06 2.67
C GLN A 270 -2.66 -0.95 2.92
N ALA A 271 -2.27 0.09 3.65
CA ALA A 271 -3.17 1.21 3.94
C ALA A 271 -3.40 2.09 2.72
N GLY A 272 -2.42 2.16 1.82
CA GLY A 272 -2.49 3.02 0.65
C GLY A 272 -1.43 2.76 -0.40
N VAL A 273 -1.48 3.60 -1.44
CA VAL A 273 -0.56 3.60 -2.59
C VAL A 273 0.06 4.99 -2.70
N VAL A 274 1.38 5.07 -2.83
CA VAL A 274 2.11 6.33 -3.02
C VAL A 274 1.59 7.03 -4.28
N SER A 275 1.12 8.28 -4.16
CA SER A 275 0.47 9.01 -5.25
C SER A 275 1.22 10.31 -5.59
N TRP A 276 1.13 11.35 -4.76
CA TRP A 276 1.73 12.66 -5.06
C TRP A 276 2.10 13.45 -3.79
N GLY A 277 2.81 14.59 -3.96
CA GLY A 277 3.13 15.52 -2.87
C GLY A 277 3.81 16.80 -3.38
N ASP A 278 3.71 17.89 -2.62
CA ASP A 278 4.29 19.22 -2.95
C ASP A 278 5.81 19.31 -2.61
N GLY A 279 6.57 18.32 -3.06
CA GLY A 279 7.95 18.06 -2.64
C GLY A 279 8.03 16.86 -1.70
N CYS A 280 9.24 16.55 -1.22
CA CYS A 280 9.44 15.43 -0.29
C CYS A 280 10.00 15.94 1.02
N ALA A 281 9.45 15.47 2.14
CA ALA A 281 10.01 15.69 3.49
C ALA A 281 10.05 17.17 3.93
N GLN A 282 9.28 18.03 3.26
CA GLN A 282 9.18 19.44 3.61
C GLN A 282 8.22 19.64 4.81
N ARG A 283 8.48 20.69 5.59
CA ARG A 283 7.61 21.06 6.70
C ARG A 283 6.22 21.42 6.19
N ASP A 284 5.19 20.94 6.90
CA ASP A 284 3.77 21.19 6.61
C ASP A 284 3.30 20.78 5.20
N LYS A 285 4.09 19.95 4.51
CA LYS A 285 3.77 19.40 3.19
C LYS A 285 3.80 17.88 3.24
N PRO A 286 2.69 17.25 3.63
CA PRO A 286 2.63 15.81 3.72
C PRO A 286 2.55 15.16 2.34
N GLY A 287 3.07 13.93 2.23
CA GLY A 287 2.79 13.07 1.09
C GLY A 287 1.33 12.64 1.08
N VAL A 288 0.75 12.55 -0.11
CA VAL A 288 -0.64 12.15 -0.35
C VAL A 288 -0.66 10.78 -1.02
N TYR A 289 -1.49 9.90 -0.46
CA TYR A 289 -1.59 8.50 -0.84
C TYR A 289 -3.04 8.17 -1.16
N THR A 290 -3.25 7.28 -2.12
CA THR A 290 -4.58 6.70 -2.36
C THR A 290 -4.94 5.80 -1.18
N ARG A 291 -6.10 6.02 -0.55
CA ARG A 291 -6.59 5.26 0.62
C ARG A 291 -7.21 3.94 0.18
N LEU A 292 -6.52 2.82 0.43
CA LEU A 292 -6.88 1.55 -0.21
C LEU A 292 -8.21 0.96 0.25
N SER A 293 -8.64 1.24 1.49
CA SER A 293 -9.94 0.80 2.01
C SER A 293 -11.12 1.34 1.18
N GLU A 294 -11.00 2.51 0.55
CA GLU A 294 -12.05 3.09 -0.31
C GLU A 294 -12.11 2.43 -1.70
N PHE A 295 -11.12 1.61 -2.05
CA PHE A 295 -11.01 0.91 -3.35
C PHE A 295 -11.10 -0.60 -3.23
N ARG A 296 -11.35 -1.15 -2.03
CA ARG A 296 -11.44 -2.59 -1.79
C ARG A 296 -12.44 -3.27 -2.74
N ASP A 297 -13.64 -2.71 -2.86
CA ASP A 297 -14.69 -3.27 -3.72
C ASP A 297 -14.29 -3.27 -5.20
N TRP A 298 -13.66 -2.19 -5.67
CA TRP A 298 -13.19 -2.10 -7.06
C TRP A 298 -12.05 -3.07 -7.34
N ILE A 299 -11.07 -3.19 -6.44
CA ILE A 299 -9.98 -4.18 -6.57
C ILE A 299 -10.58 -5.59 -6.67
N LYS A 300 -11.53 -5.92 -5.80
CA LYS A 300 -12.21 -7.22 -5.80
C LYS A 300 -13.00 -7.47 -7.08
N GLU A 301 -13.68 -6.46 -7.61
CA GLU A 301 -14.39 -6.55 -8.89
C GLU A 301 -13.44 -6.85 -10.06
N GLN A 302 -12.28 -6.19 -10.12
CA GLN A 302 -11.33 -6.37 -11.21
C GLN A 302 -10.50 -7.66 -11.12
N THR A 303 -10.17 -8.08 -9.90
CA THR A 303 -9.15 -9.12 -9.66
C THR A 303 -9.70 -10.41 -9.06
N GLY A 304 -10.86 -10.34 -8.39
CA GLY A 304 -11.42 -11.44 -7.60
C GLY A 304 -10.76 -11.64 -6.22
N VAL A 305 -9.82 -10.77 -5.83
CA VAL A 305 -9.04 -10.81 -4.57
C VAL A 305 -9.61 -9.87 -3.54
#